data_AF-A0A162GHJ4-F1
#
_entry.id   AF-A0A162GHJ4-F1
#
_cell.length_a   1.000
_cell.length_b   1.000
_cell.length_c   1.000
_cell.angle_alpha   90.00
_cell.angle_beta   90.00
_cell.angle_gamma   90.00
#
_symmetry.space_group_name_H-M   'P 1'
#
loop_
_entity.id
_entity.type
_entity.pdbx_description
1 polymer ?
#
loop_
_entity_poly.entity_id
_entity_poly.type
_entity_poly.pdbx_seq_one_letter_code
_entity_poly.pdbx_strand_id
1 'polypeptide(L)'
;MGAKVNGRLVPLESSLTTGDVVEVFTSKNPDSGPSQDWLHFVQSPRARNKIRQWFTKERRDEAIEQGKDSIARAMRKQNLPLQKLMSQDTFTEVASQLRYNDVEALYAAVGEGHVSTQSVLEKVVSSIQGDPESDENEVTLPRSPRPRSRSSESGVLVKGAPDILVKLAKCCTPVPGDQIVGFVTRGAGVSVHQANCHNVQDLLKEPERIVDVEWAPSSKSIFLVQIQVEALDRSGLLSDVTRVLSEHHVNILSATVSTSSDRLAISRFVFEMGDTTHLDRVLNAVRRIDAVYDVYRVNAG
;
A
#
# COMPACT_ATOMS: atom_id res chain seq x y z
N MET A 1 58.28 1.91 -0.06
CA MET A 1 59.50 1.38 0.59
C MET A 1 60.47 0.88 -0.45
N GLY A 2 61.77 0.83 -0.15
CA GLY A 2 62.84 0.52 -1.12
C GLY A 2 63.61 -0.76 -0.82
N ALA A 3 64.66 -1.01 -1.60
CA ALA A 3 65.58 -2.13 -1.42
C ALA A 3 67.05 -1.68 -1.60
N LYS A 4 67.99 -2.42 -1.02
CA LYS A 4 69.42 -2.35 -1.34
C LYS A 4 69.86 -3.61 -2.06
N VAL A 5 70.76 -3.45 -3.02
CA VAL A 5 71.45 -4.54 -3.70
C VAL A 5 72.94 -4.32 -3.52
N ASN A 6 73.64 -5.33 -2.96
CA ASN A 6 75.08 -5.27 -2.66
C ASN A 6 75.49 -4.00 -1.87
N GLY A 7 74.66 -3.62 -0.88
CA GLY A 7 74.89 -2.48 0.01
C GLY A 7 74.51 -1.09 -0.53
N ARG A 8 74.11 -0.96 -1.81
CA ARG A 8 73.67 0.31 -2.42
C ARG A 8 72.15 0.38 -2.58
N LEU A 9 71.56 1.55 -2.36
CA LEU A 9 70.14 1.79 -2.60
C LEU A 9 69.85 1.77 -4.11
N VAL A 10 68.83 1.03 -4.51
CA VAL A 10 68.43 0.89 -5.91
C VAL A 10 66.93 1.17 -6.10
N PRO A 11 66.51 1.68 -7.27
CA PRO A 11 65.10 1.75 -7.65
C PRO A 11 64.44 0.37 -7.70
N LEU A 12 63.14 0.30 -7.40
CA LEU A 12 62.37 -0.96 -7.38
C LEU A 12 62.23 -1.63 -8.75
N GLU A 13 62.41 -0.88 -9.84
CA GLU A 13 62.37 -1.36 -11.22
C GLU A 13 63.67 -2.04 -11.69
N SER A 14 64.72 -2.01 -10.86
CA SER A 14 66.03 -2.57 -11.22
C SER A 14 65.98 -4.09 -11.37
N SER A 15 66.52 -4.61 -12.47
CA SER A 15 66.64 -6.06 -12.70
C SER A 15 67.73 -6.68 -11.82
N LEU A 16 67.43 -7.81 -11.19
CA LEU A 16 68.38 -8.57 -10.38
C LEU A 16 69.19 -9.56 -11.23
N THR A 17 70.44 -9.79 -10.85
CA THR A 17 71.32 -10.79 -11.46
C THR A 17 71.64 -11.92 -10.48
N THR A 18 72.01 -13.08 -11.01
CA THR A 18 72.37 -14.23 -10.18
C THR A 18 73.64 -13.92 -9.38
N GLY A 19 73.56 -14.07 -8.05
CA GLY A 19 74.67 -13.78 -7.12
C GLY A 19 74.51 -12.47 -6.34
N ASP A 20 73.50 -11.66 -6.66
CA ASP A 20 73.20 -10.42 -5.91
C ASP A 20 72.68 -10.70 -4.49
N VAL A 21 73.18 -9.93 -3.52
CA VAL A 21 72.64 -9.91 -2.15
C VAL A 21 71.64 -8.77 -2.03
N VAL A 22 70.37 -9.11 -1.77
CA VAL A 22 69.25 -8.16 -1.71
C VAL A 22 68.78 -7.97 -0.27
N GLU A 23 68.72 -6.72 0.18
CA GLU A 23 68.11 -6.31 1.45
C GLU A 23 66.83 -5.54 1.17
N VAL A 24 65.70 -5.96 1.76
CA VAL A 24 64.38 -5.33 1.55
C VAL A 24 63.98 -4.56 2.80
N PHE A 25 63.60 -3.29 2.65
CA PHE A 25 63.04 -2.51 3.76
C PHE A 25 61.54 -2.75 3.88
N THR A 26 61.09 -3.14 5.07
CA THR A 26 59.69 -3.38 5.41
C THR A 26 59.19 -2.39 6.49
N SER A 27 57.88 -2.16 6.52
CA SER A 27 57.17 -1.19 7.36
C SER A 27 56.14 -1.98 8.13
N LYS A 28 55.92 -1.57 9.38
CA LYS A 28 54.91 -2.15 10.25
C LYS A 28 53.56 -1.42 10.18
N ASN A 29 53.46 -0.35 9.38
CA ASN A 29 52.20 0.37 9.23
C ASN A 29 51.19 -0.49 8.44
N PRO A 30 49.98 -0.77 8.97
CA PRO A 30 48.94 -1.52 8.28
C PRO A 30 48.53 -0.94 6.92
N ASP A 31 48.68 0.38 6.71
CA ASP A 31 48.38 1.04 5.44
C ASP A 31 49.52 0.91 4.39
N SER A 32 50.60 0.19 4.73
CA SER A 32 51.72 -0.05 3.80
C SER A 32 51.41 -1.22 2.86
N GLY A 33 50.92 -0.90 1.65
CA GLY A 33 50.63 -1.86 0.58
C GLY A 33 51.43 -1.64 -0.71
N PRO A 34 51.34 -2.56 -1.70
CA PRO A 34 51.82 -2.33 -3.05
C PRO A 34 51.03 -1.18 -3.73
N SER A 35 51.66 -0.47 -4.67
CA SER A 35 50.96 0.49 -5.54
C SER A 35 50.61 -0.14 -6.89
N GLN A 36 49.60 0.38 -7.61
CA GLN A 36 49.20 -0.15 -8.93
C GLN A 36 50.35 -0.07 -9.95
N ASP A 37 51.23 0.92 -9.78
CA ASP A 37 52.41 1.12 -10.63
C ASP A 37 53.34 -0.10 -10.66
N TRP A 38 53.34 -0.91 -9.60
CA TRP A 38 54.17 -2.13 -9.53
C TRP A 38 53.83 -3.15 -10.61
N LEU A 39 52.60 -3.13 -11.14
CA LEU A 39 52.21 -4.01 -12.24
C LEU A 39 52.95 -3.72 -13.55
N HIS A 40 53.51 -2.52 -13.72
CA HIS A 40 54.25 -2.13 -14.93
C HIS A 40 55.67 -2.71 -14.98
N PHE A 41 56.35 -2.81 -13.83
CA PHE A 41 57.76 -3.24 -13.78
C PHE A 41 57.96 -4.65 -13.20
N VAL A 42 56.96 -5.24 -12.54
CA VAL A 42 57.07 -6.62 -12.02
C VAL A 42 57.15 -7.63 -13.16
N GLN A 43 58.23 -8.38 -13.22
CA GLN A 43 58.48 -9.37 -14.28
C GLN A 43 57.90 -10.76 -13.98
N SER A 44 57.99 -11.25 -12.73
CA SER A 44 57.60 -12.63 -12.42
C SER A 44 56.07 -12.81 -12.45
N PRO A 45 55.53 -13.82 -13.17
CA PRO A 45 54.09 -14.08 -13.23
C PRO A 45 53.48 -14.32 -11.85
N ARG A 46 54.22 -14.98 -10.95
CA ARG A 46 53.80 -15.26 -9.58
C ARG A 46 53.63 -13.98 -8.76
N ALA A 47 54.58 -13.04 -8.82
CA ALA A 47 54.46 -11.78 -8.09
C ALA A 47 53.36 -10.88 -8.69
N ARG A 48 53.26 -10.83 -10.02
CA ARG A 48 52.20 -10.08 -10.70
C ARG A 48 50.80 -10.56 -10.29
N ASN A 49 50.60 -11.88 -10.21
CA ASN A 49 49.34 -12.46 -9.74
C ASN A 49 49.07 -12.14 -8.26
N LYS A 50 50.10 -12.14 -7.40
CA LYS A 50 49.95 -11.78 -5.98
C LYS A 50 49.57 -10.31 -5.77
N ILE A 51 50.15 -9.39 -6.55
CA ILE A 51 49.81 -7.97 -6.49
C ILE A 51 48.37 -7.74 -6.96
N ARG A 52 47.96 -8.36 -8.08
CA ARG A 52 46.56 -8.31 -8.53
C ARG A 52 45.59 -8.87 -7.49
N GLN A 53 45.95 -9.99 -6.87
CA GLN A 53 45.16 -10.60 -5.81
C GLN A 53 45.00 -9.66 -4.60
N TRP A 54 46.06 -8.93 -4.23
CA TRP A 54 46.03 -7.96 -3.13
C TRP A 54 45.03 -6.82 -3.41
N PHE A 55 45.10 -6.18 -4.58
CA PHE A 55 44.14 -5.13 -4.96
C PHE A 55 42.70 -5.63 -5.13
N THR A 56 42.53 -6.85 -5.61
CA THR A 56 41.19 -7.46 -5.71
C THR A 56 40.60 -7.70 -4.32
N LYS A 57 41.45 -8.10 -3.36
CA LYS A 57 41.04 -8.30 -1.98
C LYS A 57 40.69 -6.97 -1.30
N GLU A 58 41.55 -5.96 -1.41
CA GLU A 58 41.31 -4.66 -0.78
C GLU A 58 40.06 -3.97 -1.35
N ARG A 59 39.87 -4.00 -2.68
CA ARG A 59 38.64 -3.50 -3.31
C ARG A 59 37.40 -4.25 -2.82
N ARG A 60 37.50 -5.56 -2.63
CA ARG A 60 36.41 -6.39 -2.11
C ARG A 60 36.09 -6.04 -0.66
N ASP A 61 37.11 -5.86 0.17
CA ASP A 61 36.95 -5.48 1.58
C ASP A 61 36.29 -4.08 1.69
N GLU A 62 36.70 -3.13 0.84
CA GLU A 62 36.07 -1.80 0.75
C GLU A 62 34.61 -1.87 0.26
N ALA A 63 34.34 -2.68 -0.77
CA ALA A 63 32.99 -2.90 -1.26
C ALA A 63 32.07 -3.54 -0.20
N ILE A 64 32.59 -4.49 0.58
CA ILE A 64 31.85 -5.11 1.69
C ILE A 64 31.44 -4.05 2.71
N GLU A 65 32.37 -3.19 3.13
CA GLU A 65 32.06 -2.12 4.09
C GLU A 65 31.06 -1.12 3.52
N GLN A 66 31.24 -0.66 2.28
CA GLN A 66 30.26 0.22 1.62
C GLN A 66 28.87 -0.42 1.51
N GLY A 67 28.82 -1.72 1.19
CA GLY A 67 27.59 -2.52 1.14
C GLY A 67 26.86 -2.58 2.48
N LYS A 68 27.56 -2.96 3.56
CA LYS A 68 27.01 -2.96 4.93
C LYS A 68 26.43 -1.61 5.31
N ASP A 69 27.18 -0.56 5.02
CA ASP A 69 26.85 0.81 5.40
C ASP A 69 25.65 1.36 4.61
N SER A 70 25.51 0.95 3.33
CA SER A 70 24.34 1.26 2.51
C SER A 70 23.06 0.57 3.02
N ILE A 71 23.15 -0.71 3.37
CA ILE A 71 22.03 -1.51 3.90
C ILE A 71 21.59 -0.96 5.25
N ALA A 72 22.53 -0.69 6.16
CA ALA A 72 22.24 -0.13 7.47
C ALA A 72 21.53 1.24 7.37
N ARG A 73 21.95 2.10 6.42
CA ARG A 73 21.29 3.39 6.15
C ARG A 73 19.87 3.20 5.61
N ALA A 74 19.68 2.26 4.68
CA ALA A 74 18.38 1.99 4.08
C ALA A 74 17.39 1.37 5.10
N MET A 75 17.85 0.49 5.98
CA MET A 75 17.06 -0.04 7.10
C MET A 75 16.58 1.07 8.05
N ARG A 76 17.49 1.98 8.43
CA ARG A 76 17.15 3.14 9.28
C ARG A 76 16.07 4.02 8.65
N LYS A 77 16.16 4.26 7.35
CA LYS A 77 15.20 5.10 6.61
C LYS A 77 13.78 4.53 6.61
N GLN A 78 13.64 3.20 6.64
CA GLN A 78 12.34 2.52 6.69
C GLN A 78 11.82 2.25 8.11
N ASN A 79 12.44 2.84 9.14
CA ASN A 79 12.04 2.71 10.55
C ASN A 79 11.96 1.26 11.04
N LEU A 80 12.76 0.40 10.43
CA LEU A 80 12.80 -1.03 10.70
C LEU A 80 13.59 -1.32 12.00
N PRO A 81 13.13 -2.22 12.88
CA PRO A 81 13.79 -2.50 14.16
C PRO A 81 15.14 -3.22 13.95
N LEU A 82 16.22 -2.43 13.81
CA LEU A 82 17.60 -2.86 13.56
C LEU A 82 18.07 -4.02 14.46
N GLN A 83 17.56 -4.08 15.69
CA GLN A 83 17.98 -5.05 16.70
C GLN A 83 17.38 -6.45 16.52
N LYS A 84 16.28 -6.60 15.74
CA LYS A 84 15.72 -7.90 15.35
C LYS A 84 16.14 -8.35 13.94
N LEU A 85 16.55 -7.42 13.08
CA LEU A 85 16.77 -7.66 11.63
C LEU A 85 18.23 -7.89 11.25
N MET A 86 19.16 -7.73 12.19
CA MET A 86 20.60 -7.93 11.98
C MET A 86 21.08 -9.28 12.54
N SER A 87 20.21 -10.28 12.68
CA SER A 87 20.67 -11.64 12.94
C SER A 87 21.39 -12.16 11.69
N GLN A 88 22.60 -12.71 11.85
CA GLN A 88 23.40 -13.25 10.74
C GLN A 88 22.62 -14.31 9.93
N ASP A 89 21.68 -15.00 10.56
CA ASP A 89 20.90 -16.09 9.97
C ASP A 89 20.01 -15.60 8.81
N THR A 90 19.33 -14.46 8.96
CA THR A 90 18.42 -13.91 7.93
C THR A 90 19.16 -13.46 6.67
N PHE A 91 20.32 -12.82 6.84
CA PHE A 91 21.16 -12.41 5.73
C PHE A 91 21.81 -13.59 5.01
N THR A 92 22.06 -14.69 5.73
CA THR A 92 22.58 -15.93 5.13
C THR A 92 21.54 -16.57 4.21
N GLU A 93 20.27 -16.59 4.62
CA GLU A 93 19.16 -17.05 3.78
C GLU A 93 18.98 -16.17 2.54
N VAL A 94 18.97 -14.85 2.69
CA VAL A 94 18.82 -13.91 1.55
C VAL A 94 20.00 -14.02 0.58
N ALA A 95 21.23 -14.19 1.08
CA ALA A 95 22.40 -14.43 0.24
C ALA A 95 22.21 -15.71 -0.60
N SER A 96 21.72 -16.80 0.00
CA SER A 96 21.45 -18.06 -0.69
C SER A 96 20.37 -17.92 -1.78
N GLN A 97 19.28 -17.19 -1.50
CA GLN A 97 18.20 -16.93 -2.46
C GLN A 97 18.67 -16.11 -3.67
N LEU A 98 19.61 -15.20 -3.44
CA LEU A 98 20.24 -14.39 -4.48
C LEU A 98 21.43 -15.10 -5.15
N ARG A 99 21.70 -16.37 -4.81
CA ARG A 99 22.78 -17.20 -5.33
C ARG A 99 24.19 -16.67 -5.03
N TYR A 100 24.36 -16.00 -3.89
CA TYR A 100 25.66 -15.66 -3.34
C TYR A 100 26.12 -16.74 -2.35
N ASN A 101 27.43 -16.99 -2.32
CA ASN A 101 28.01 -18.08 -1.52
C ASN A 101 28.01 -17.79 -0.01
N ASP A 102 28.10 -16.50 0.36
CA ASP A 102 28.17 -16.04 1.74
C ASP A 102 27.60 -14.61 1.85
N VAL A 103 27.38 -14.18 3.09
CA VAL A 103 26.87 -12.83 3.41
C VAL A 103 27.87 -11.75 2.99
N GLU A 104 29.18 -12.04 3.06
CA GLU A 104 30.22 -11.11 2.61
C GLU A 104 30.14 -10.86 1.10
N ALA A 105 29.92 -11.87 0.26
CA ALA A 105 29.73 -11.70 -1.17
C ALA A 105 28.45 -10.90 -1.49
N LEU A 106 27.38 -11.08 -0.70
CA LEU A 106 26.18 -10.25 -0.82
C LEU A 106 26.48 -8.78 -0.51
N TYR A 107 27.21 -8.49 0.57
CA TYR A 107 27.61 -7.12 0.90
C TYR A 107 28.53 -6.50 -0.16
N ALA A 108 29.52 -7.26 -0.65
CA ALA A 108 30.37 -6.83 -1.75
C ALA A 108 29.55 -6.48 -3.00
N ALA A 109 28.58 -7.32 -3.36
CA ALA A 109 27.73 -7.10 -4.53
C ALA A 109 26.83 -5.86 -4.41
N VAL A 110 26.41 -5.50 -3.20
CA VAL A 110 25.68 -4.24 -2.95
C VAL A 110 26.63 -3.04 -3.02
N GLY A 111 27.84 -3.14 -2.44
CA GLY A 111 28.85 -2.07 -2.52
C GLY A 111 29.33 -1.78 -3.94
N GLU A 112 29.44 -2.82 -4.78
CA GLU A 112 29.77 -2.71 -6.20
C GLU A 112 28.58 -2.29 -7.08
N GLY A 113 27.37 -2.23 -6.52
CA GLY A 113 26.14 -1.84 -7.23
C GLY A 113 25.53 -2.91 -8.13
N HIS A 114 25.99 -4.16 -8.04
CA HIS A 114 25.41 -5.30 -8.75
C HIS A 114 24.02 -5.69 -8.24
N VAL A 115 23.74 -5.42 -6.95
CA VAL A 115 22.44 -5.64 -6.34
C VAL A 115 21.99 -4.36 -5.65
N SER A 116 20.74 -3.95 -5.87
CA SER A 116 20.21 -2.77 -5.21
C SER A 116 19.97 -3.03 -3.72
N THR A 117 20.31 -2.06 -2.89
CA THR A 117 20.08 -2.10 -1.44
C THR A 117 18.59 -2.35 -1.12
N GLN A 118 17.69 -1.78 -1.92
CA GLN A 118 16.24 -1.94 -1.78
C GLN A 118 15.77 -3.39 -2.01
N SER A 119 16.31 -4.07 -3.03
CA SER A 119 15.95 -5.46 -3.33
C SER A 119 16.39 -6.42 -2.22
N VAL A 120 17.54 -6.15 -1.60
CA VAL A 120 17.99 -6.90 -0.42
C VAL A 120 17.05 -6.68 0.76
N LEU A 121 16.61 -5.44 1.01
CA LEU A 121 15.67 -5.14 2.09
C LEU A 121 14.32 -5.83 1.94
N GLU A 122 13.75 -5.81 0.74
CA GLU A 122 12.46 -6.47 0.46
C GLU A 122 12.53 -7.97 0.76
N LYS A 123 13.65 -8.61 0.38
CA LYS A 123 13.89 -10.03 0.66
C LYS A 123 14.11 -10.31 2.14
N VAL A 124 14.85 -9.47 2.86
CA VAL A 124 15.04 -9.58 4.32
C VAL A 124 13.71 -9.40 5.06
N VAL A 125 12.87 -8.46 4.63
CA VAL A 125 11.53 -8.28 5.21
C VAL A 125 10.67 -9.51 4.93
N SER A 126 10.71 -10.05 3.70
CA SER A 126 9.94 -11.25 3.35
C SER A 126 10.37 -12.52 4.09
N SER A 127 11.67 -12.71 4.35
CA SER A 127 12.17 -13.90 5.06
C SER A 127 11.82 -13.87 6.55
N ILE A 128 11.68 -12.67 7.13
CA ILE A 128 11.32 -12.48 8.54
C ILE A 128 9.80 -12.55 8.74
N GLN A 129 9.03 -12.27 7.69
CA GLN A 129 7.57 -12.39 7.70
C GLN A 129 7.07 -13.83 7.48
N GLY A 130 7.96 -14.79 7.16
CA GLY A 130 7.56 -16.18 6.91
C GLY A 130 6.74 -16.32 5.62
N ASP A 131 6.63 -17.56 5.13
CA ASP A 131 5.83 -17.90 3.93
C ASP A 131 4.43 -17.26 3.99
N PRO A 132 3.96 -16.57 2.93
CA PRO A 132 2.67 -15.88 2.92
C PRO A 132 1.46 -16.82 2.85
N GLU A 133 1.62 -18.12 3.13
CA GLU A 133 0.52 -19.09 3.14
C GLU A 133 -0.05 -19.42 4.53
N SER A 134 0.53 -18.93 5.63
CA SER A 134 -0.03 -19.17 6.96
C SER A 134 -0.22 -17.87 7.75
N ASP A 135 -1.48 -17.46 7.77
CA ASP A 135 -2.17 -16.66 8.77
C ASP A 135 -1.84 -15.18 8.93
N GLU A 136 -2.86 -14.42 8.49
CA GLU A 136 -3.34 -13.18 9.07
C GLU A 136 -2.37 -12.01 8.97
N ASN A 137 -2.50 -11.33 7.83
CA ASN A 137 -2.59 -9.87 7.88
C ASN A 137 -3.41 -9.50 9.13
N GLU A 138 -2.77 -8.96 10.18
CA GLU A 138 -3.35 -7.80 10.83
C GLU A 138 -3.39 -6.70 9.75
N VAL A 139 -4.33 -6.86 8.81
CA VAL A 139 -5.15 -5.74 8.43
C VAL A 139 -5.60 -5.25 9.78
N THR A 140 -4.99 -4.15 10.26
CA THR A 140 -5.70 -3.31 11.20
C THR A 140 -6.94 -2.93 10.42
N LEU A 141 -7.99 -3.76 10.52
CA LEU A 141 -9.30 -3.46 9.99
C LEU A 141 -9.51 -2.07 10.52
N PRO A 142 -9.61 -1.03 9.68
CA PRO A 142 -9.88 0.29 10.19
C PRO A 142 -11.11 0.08 11.05
N ARG A 143 -10.94 0.20 12.38
CA ARG A 143 -12.03 -0.04 13.34
C ARG A 143 -13.14 0.78 12.76
N SER A 144 -14.17 0.10 12.23
CA SER A 144 -15.23 0.72 11.42
C SER A 144 -15.47 2.06 12.07
N PRO A 145 -15.12 3.19 11.40
CA PRO A 145 -15.10 4.46 12.08
C PRO A 145 -16.47 4.56 12.69
N ARG A 146 -16.55 4.46 14.03
CA ARG A 146 -17.82 4.54 14.75
C ARG A 146 -18.49 5.72 14.10
N PRO A 147 -19.68 5.57 13.50
CA PRO A 147 -20.25 6.62 12.68
C PRO A 147 -20.13 7.86 13.52
N ARG A 148 -19.25 8.79 13.11
CA ARG A 148 -19.11 10.06 13.82
C ARG A 148 -20.54 10.52 13.95
N SER A 149 -21.02 10.75 15.17
CA SER A 149 -22.37 11.23 15.38
C SER A 149 -22.48 12.44 14.48
N ARG A 150 -23.12 12.26 13.32
CA ARG A 150 -23.23 13.31 12.32
C ARG A 150 -23.95 14.40 13.06
N SER A 151 -23.29 15.54 13.21
CA SER A 151 -23.95 16.74 13.66
C SER A 151 -25.25 16.86 12.87
N SER A 152 -26.31 17.07 13.61
CA SER A 152 -27.72 17.03 13.28
C SER A 152 -28.12 18.06 12.23
N GLU A 153 -27.59 17.95 11.03
CA GLU A 153 -28.17 18.53 9.83
C GLU A 153 -28.66 17.36 8.99
N SER A 154 -29.72 16.69 9.44
CA SER A 154 -30.41 15.63 8.66
C SER A 154 -31.13 16.20 7.43
N GLY A 155 -31.10 17.53 7.25
CA GLY A 155 -31.75 18.24 6.15
C GLY A 155 -33.26 18.16 6.19
N VAL A 156 -33.86 17.89 7.36
CA VAL A 156 -35.32 17.76 7.55
C VAL A 156 -35.75 18.65 8.70
N LEU A 157 -36.81 19.43 8.47
CA LEU A 157 -37.46 20.33 9.43
C LEU A 157 -38.75 19.69 9.92
N VAL A 158 -38.97 19.70 11.24
CA VAL A 158 -40.25 19.27 11.84
C VAL A 158 -41.15 20.50 11.98
N LYS A 159 -42.39 20.42 11.49
CA LYS A 159 -43.33 21.55 11.58
C LYS A 159 -43.58 21.93 13.05
N GLY A 160 -43.28 23.18 13.39
CA GLY A 160 -43.51 23.73 14.72
C GLY A 160 -42.38 23.54 15.74
N ALA A 161 -41.32 22.77 15.43
CA ALA A 161 -40.20 22.56 16.36
C ALA A 161 -38.88 22.25 15.61
N PRO A 162 -38.07 23.27 15.28
CA PRO A 162 -36.86 23.10 14.47
C PRO A 162 -35.71 22.39 15.21
N ASP A 163 -35.74 22.31 16.54
CA ASP A 163 -34.63 21.81 17.37
C ASP A 163 -34.81 20.33 17.82
N ILE A 164 -35.70 19.60 17.15
CA ILE A 164 -35.93 18.17 17.42
C ILE A 164 -34.87 17.34 16.71
N LEU A 165 -34.33 16.34 17.42
CA LEU A 165 -33.43 15.37 16.81
C LEU A 165 -34.18 14.55 15.74
N VAL A 166 -33.77 14.71 14.48
CA VAL A 166 -34.34 13.99 13.34
C VAL A 166 -33.35 12.97 12.80
N LYS A 167 -33.82 11.77 12.50
CA LYS A 167 -33.04 10.69 11.90
C LYS A 167 -33.76 10.08 10.70
N LEU A 168 -33.06 9.93 9.58
CA LEU A 168 -33.59 9.24 8.40
C LEU A 168 -33.67 7.72 8.64
N ALA A 169 -34.79 7.10 8.28
CA ALA A 169 -35.01 5.67 8.45
C ALA A 169 -34.15 4.85 7.48
N LYS A 170 -33.64 3.71 7.96
CA LYS A 170 -32.83 2.79 7.16
C LYS A 170 -33.67 1.82 6.32
N CYS A 171 -34.97 1.69 6.59
CA CYS A 171 -35.85 0.77 5.86
C CYS A 171 -36.15 1.25 4.44
N CYS A 172 -36.41 2.55 4.25
CA CYS A 172 -36.75 3.13 2.94
C CYS A 172 -35.75 4.18 2.43
N THR A 173 -34.74 4.54 3.24
CA THR A 173 -33.65 5.48 2.90
C THR A 173 -34.14 6.72 2.14
N PRO A 174 -34.97 7.58 2.78
CA PRO A 174 -35.55 8.74 2.12
C PRO A 174 -34.46 9.73 1.69
N VAL A 175 -34.63 10.33 0.52
CA VAL A 175 -33.75 11.38 -0.04
C VAL A 175 -34.55 12.61 -0.44
N PRO A 176 -33.93 13.79 -0.58
CA PRO A 176 -34.66 15.01 -0.94
C PRO A 176 -35.48 14.84 -2.22
N GLY A 177 -36.72 15.33 -2.19
CA GLY A 177 -37.70 15.15 -3.27
C GLY A 177 -38.68 13.99 -3.03
N ASP A 178 -38.35 13.04 -2.14
CA ASP A 178 -39.32 12.05 -1.69
C ASP A 178 -40.39 12.69 -0.80
N GLN A 179 -41.64 12.22 -0.91
CA GLN A 179 -42.67 12.52 0.09
C GLN A 179 -42.31 11.80 1.39
N ILE A 180 -42.19 12.55 2.48
CA ILE A 180 -41.72 12.05 3.77
C ILE A 180 -42.73 12.25 4.89
N VAL A 181 -42.68 11.35 5.88
CA VAL A 181 -43.49 11.38 7.11
C VAL A 181 -42.58 11.16 8.31
N GLY A 182 -42.80 11.90 9.39
CA GLY A 182 -42.08 11.77 10.65
C GLY A 182 -42.85 10.89 11.64
N PHE A 183 -42.12 10.08 12.39
CA PHE A 183 -42.67 9.28 13.48
C PHE A 183 -41.85 9.45 14.76
N VAL A 184 -42.50 9.82 15.86
CA VAL A 184 -41.85 10.02 17.16
C VAL A 184 -41.48 8.66 17.76
N THR A 185 -40.18 8.39 17.89
CA THR A 185 -39.67 7.15 18.49
C THR A 185 -39.53 7.27 20.02
N ARG A 186 -39.49 6.14 20.71
CA ARG A 186 -39.23 6.11 22.16
C ARG A 186 -37.73 6.35 22.42
N GLY A 187 -37.33 7.62 22.53
CA GLY A 187 -36.00 8.04 22.99
C GLY A 187 -34.95 8.35 21.92
N ALA A 188 -35.26 8.24 20.62
CA ALA A 188 -34.33 8.55 19.53
C ALA A 188 -34.77 9.73 18.64
N GLY A 189 -35.71 10.55 19.13
CA GLY A 189 -36.28 11.67 18.38
C GLY A 189 -37.28 11.23 17.31
N VAL A 190 -37.32 11.94 16.19
CA VAL A 190 -38.24 11.68 15.06
C VAL A 190 -37.52 10.84 13.99
N SER A 191 -38.09 9.69 13.66
CA SER A 191 -37.68 8.86 12.52
C SER A 191 -38.43 9.29 11.27
N VAL A 192 -37.71 9.58 10.18
CA VAL A 192 -38.28 10.03 8.91
C VAL A 192 -38.34 8.89 7.93
N HIS A 193 -39.52 8.62 7.39
CA HIS A 193 -39.79 7.57 6.42
C HIS A 193 -40.33 8.16 5.12
N GLN A 194 -40.22 7.43 4.01
CA GLN A 194 -41.01 7.73 2.81
C GLN A 194 -42.50 7.45 3.08
N ALA A 195 -43.38 8.27 2.53
CA ALA A 195 -44.83 8.16 2.73
C ALA A 195 -45.41 6.81 2.26
N ASN A 196 -44.77 6.16 1.28
CA ASN A 196 -45.16 4.87 0.73
C ASN A 196 -44.43 3.66 1.35
N CYS A 197 -43.64 3.86 2.41
CA CYS A 197 -42.94 2.76 3.07
C CYS A 197 -43.94 1.80 3.73
N HIS A 198 -43.73 0.49 3.53
CA HIS A 198 -44.52 -0.59 4.13
C HIS A 198 -44.60 -0.46 5.65
N ASN A 199 -43.47 -0.14 6.30
CA ASN A 199 -43.43 0.03 7.75
C ASN A 199 -44.32 1.19 8.21
N VAL A 200 -44.48 2.25 7.40
CA VAL A 200 -45.34 3.39 7.77
C VAL A 200 -46.81 2.97 7.89
N GLN A 201 -47.26 1.95 7.15
CA GLN A 201 -48.63 1.44 7.26
C GLN A 201 -48.95 0.96 8.68
N ASP A 202 -47.98 0.33 9.35
CA ASP A 202 -48.13 -0.06 10.75
C ASP A 202 -48.00 1.12 11.71
N LEU A 203 -47.10 2.07 11.43
CA LEU A 203 -46.90 3.27 12.25
C LEU A 203 -48.13 4.20 12.25
N LEU A 204 -48.91 4.22 11.16
CA LEU A 204 -50.16 4.98 11.06
C LEU A 204 -51.24 4.51 12.03
N LYS A 205 -51.07 3.34 12.67
CA LYS A 205 -51.96 2.86 13.75
C LYS A 205 -51.78 3.64 15.07
N GLU A 206 -50.68 4.38 15.21
CA GLU A 206 -50.39 5.28 16.34
C GLU A 206 -50.34 6.75 15.84
N PRO A 207 -51.48 7.33 15.41
CA PRO A 207 -51.53 8.64 14.76
C PRO A 207 -51.01 9.78 15.65
N GLU A 208 -51.10 9.64 16.97
CA GLU A 208 -50.58 10.61 17.93
C GLU A 208 -49.06 10.75 17.92
N ARG A 209 -48.35 9.81 17.28
CA ARG A 209 -46.89 9.83 17.12
C ARG A 209 -46.45 10.22 15.72
N ILE A 210 -47.38 10.47 14.80
CA ILE A 210 -47.09 10.94 13.44
C ILE A 210 -46.90 12.45 13.46
N VAL A 211 -45.87 12.94 12.79
CA VAL A 211 -45.52 14.36 12.74
C VAL A 211 -45.18 14.76 11.31
N ASP A 212 -45.67 15.93 10.91
CA ASP A 212 -45.34 16.51 9.61
C ASP A 212 -43.90 17.01 9.57
N VAL A 213 -43.18 16.58 8.53
CA VAL A 213 -41.78 16.90 8.30
C VAL A 213 -41.58 17.34 6.85
N GLU A 214 -40.65 18.25 6.62
CA GLU A 214 -40.34 18.78 5.29
C GLU A 214 -38.82 18.83 5.08
N TRP A 215 -38.36 18.68 3.84
CA TRP A 215 -36.95 18.82 3.51
C TRP A 215 -36.50 20.28 3.67
N ALA A 216 -35.35 20.48 4.31
CA ALA A 216 -34.73 21.79 4.48
C ALA A 216 -34.17 22.29 3.13
N PRO A 217 -34.49 23.53 2.68
CA PRO A 217 -34.15 24.03 1.35
C PRO A 217 -32.65 24.12 1.03
N SER A 218 -31.78 24.21 2.05
CA SER A 218 -30.35 24.48 1.89
C SER A 218 -29.44 23.42 2.53
N SER A 219 -29.97 22.22 2.76
CA SER A 219 -29.20 21.20 3.45
C SER A 219 -28.07 20.68 2.56
N LYS A 220 -26.81 20.93 2.94
CA LYS A 220 -25.62 20.26 2.39
C LYS A 220 -25.46 18.85 2.96
N SER A 221 -26.59 18.22 3.29
CA SER A 221 -26.63 16.96 3.98
C SER A 221 -26.27 15.84 3.01
N ILE A 222 -25.50 14.87 3.51
CA ILE A 222 -25.12 13.69 2.75
C ILE A 222 -26.10 12.58 3.12
N PHE A 223 -26.77 12.03 2.11
CA PHE A 223 -27.75 10.96 2.25
C PHE A 223 -27.19 9.64 1.72
N LEU A 224 -27.72 8.53 2.23
CA LEU A 224 -27.41 7.20 1.73
C LEU A 224 -28.38 6.85 0.60
N VAL A 225 -27.85 6.39 -0.52
CA VAL A 225 -28.62 5.94 -1.67
C VAL A 225 -28.26 4.49 -1.96
N GLN A 226 -29.29 3.67 -2.18
CA GLN A 226 -29.15 2.30 -2.66
C GLN A 226 -29.74 2.18 -4.06
N ILE A 227 -28.95 1.68 -5.00
CA ILE A 227 -29.40 1.38 -6.37
C ILE A 227 -29.30 -0.12 -6.63
N GLN A 228 -30.19 -0.64 -7.47
CA GLN A 228 -30.12 -1.98 -8.04
C GLN A 228 -29.90 -1.85 -9.54
N VAL A 229 -28.92 -2.58 -10.04
CA VAL A 229 -28.56 -2.71 -11.45
C VAL A 229 -28.91 -4.14 -11.87
N GLU A 230 -29.73 -4.25 -12.91
CA GLU A 230 -30.11 -5.52 -13.54
C GLU A 230 -29.51 -5.58 -14.93
N ALA A 231 -28.72 -6.61 -15.21
CA ALA A 231 -27.95 -6.71 -16.43
C ALA A 231 -27.78 -8.17 -16.87
N LEU A 232 -27.50 -8.37 -18.16
CA LEU A 232 -27.02 -9.65 -18.65
C LEU A 232 -25.53 -9.78 -18.30
N ASP A 233 -25.18 -10.86 -17.63
CA ASP A 233 -23.82 -11.11 -17.21
C ASP A 233 -22.88 -11.29 -18.42
N ARG A 234 -21.75 -10.59 -18.36
CA ARG A 234 -20.66 -10.68 -19.33
C ARG A 234 -19.34 -10.34 -18.66
N SER A 235 -18.25 -10.79 -19.29
CA SER A 235 -16.90 -10.44 -18.84
C SER A 235 -16.74 -8.92 -18.77
N GLY A 236 -16.25 -8.44 -17.62
CA GLY A 236 -15.99 -7.03 -17.38
C GLY A 236 -17.18 -6.20 -16.86
N LEU A 237 -18.40 -6.75 -16.77
CA LEU A 237 -19.59 -5.98 -16.36
C LEU A 237 -19.40 -5.25 -15.01
N LEU A 238 -18.93 -5.96 -13.97
CA LEU A 238 -18.70 -5.36 -12.66
C LEU A 238 -17.63 -4.25 -12.69
N SER A 239 -16.60 -4.42 -13.53
CA SER A 239 -15.58 -3.39 -13.71
C SER A 239 -16.13 -2.16 -14.42
N ASP A 240 -16.98 -2.33 -15.42
CA ASP A 240 -17.62 -1.23 -16.12
C ASP A 240 -18.53 -0.42 -15.18
N VAL A 241 -19.35 -1.12 -14.38
CA VAL A 241 -20.25 -0.46 -13.41
C VAL A 241 -19.47 0.31 -12.35
N THR A 242 -18.45 -0.32 -11.73
CA THR A 242 -17.65 0.35 -10.70
C THR A 242 -16.82 1.52 -11.25
N ARG A 243 -16.35 1.44 -12.51
CA ARG A 243 -15.67 2.54 -13.20
C ARG A 243 -16.61 3.72 -13.42
N VAL A 244 -17.81 3.49 -13.96
CA VAL A 244 -18.80 4.57 -14.15
C VAL A 244 -19.18 5.23 -12.83
N LEU A 245 -19.43 4.46 -11.77
CA LEU A 245 -19.70 5.04 -10.44
C LEU A 245 -18.53 5.89 -9.94
N SER A 246 -17.29 5.45 -10.16
CA SER A 246 -16.08 6.18 -9.76
C SER A 246 -15.86 7.46 -10.58
N GLU A 247 -16.10 7.44 -11.89
CA GLU A 247 -16.02 8.60 -12.80
C GLU A 247 -17.02 9.70 -12.41
N HIS A 248 -18.17 9.30 -11.83
CA HIS A 248 -19.14 10.21 -11.25
C HIS A 248 -18.80 10.64 -9.81
N HIS A 249 -17.60 10.35 -9.32
CA HIS A 249 -17.15 10.68 -7.96
C HIS A 249 -18.06 10.14 -6.85
N VAL A 250 -18.68 8.98 -7.08
CA VAL A 250 -19.54 8.31 -6.11
C VAL A 250 -18.70 7.35 -5.26
N ASN A 251 -18.67 7.56 -3.95
CA ASN A 251 -17.97 6.68 -3.03
C ASN A 251 -18.85 5.47 -2.65
N ILE A 252 -18.50 4.28 -3.16
CA ILE A 252 -19.22 3.03 -2.89
C ILE A 252 -18.92 2.58 -1.45
N LEU A 253 -19.95 2.51 -0.61
CA LEU A 253 -19.85 2.03 0.77
C LEU A 253 -20.05 0.53 0.89
N SER A 254 -20.96 -0.02 0.08
CA SER A 254 -21.15 -1.46 -0.03
C SER A 254 -21.63 -1.83 -1.43
N ALA A 255 -21.26 -3.05 -1.85
CA ALA A 255 -21.72 -3.64 -3.09
C ALA A 255 -22.06 -5.11 -2.83
N THR A 256 -23.23 -5.54 -3.28
CA THR A 256 -23.63 -6.95 -3.31
C THR A 256 -23.90 -7.32 -4.76
N VAL A 257 -23.17 -8.31 -5.26
CA VAL A 257 -23.29 -8.77 -6.64
C VAL A 257 -23.68 -10.23 -6.62
N SER A 258 -24.71 -10.59 -7.38
CA SER A 258 -25.17 -11.95 -7.54
C SER A 258 -25.53 -12.21 -9.00
N THR A 259 -25.12 -13.36 -9.52
CA THR A 259 -25.47 -13.80 -10.87
C THR A 259 -26.30 -15.07 -10.79
N SER A 260 -27.46 -15.06 -11.45
CA SER A 260 -28.35 -16.23 -11.56
C SER A 260 -27.83 -17.24 -12.59
N SER A 261 -28.34 -18.48 -12.58
CA SER A 261 -28.07 -19.51 -13.59
C SER A 261 -28.41 -19.06 -15.01
N ASP A 262 -29.39 -18.17 -15.15
CA ASP A 262 -29.83 -17.62 -16.44
C ASP A 262 -28.96 -16.44 -16.92
N ARG A 263 -27.79 -16.25 -16.30
CA ARG A 263 -26.86 -15.13 -16.53
C ARG A 263 -27.47 -13.75 -16.23
N LEU A 264 -28.51 -13.68 -15.41
CA LEU A 264 -29.00 -12.41 -14.91
C LEU A 264 -28.11 -11.95 -13.75
N ALA A 265 -27.38 -10.85 -13.96
CA ALA A 265 -26.59 -10.20 -12.93
C ALA A 265 -27.44 -9.14 -12.21
N ILE A 266 -27.59 -9.30 -10.89
CA ILE A 266 -28.21 -8.33 -10.00
C ILE A 266 -27.12 -7.77 -9.11
N SER A 267 -26.84 -6.48 -9.26
CA SER A 267 -25.85 -5.76 -8.46
C SER A 267 -26.52 -4.65 -7.65
N ARG A 268 -26.31 -4.63 -6.34
CA ARG A 268 -26.79 -3.59 -5.45
C ARG A 268 -25.62 -2.78 -4.92
N PHE A 269 -25.69 -1.46 -5.07
CA PHE A 269 -24.66 -0.54 -4.60
C PHE A 269 -25.27 0.44 -3.60
N VAL A 270 -24.58 0.65 -2.48
CA VAL A 270 -24.91 1.67 -1.49
C VAL A 270 -23.80 2.71 -1.49
N PHE A 271 -24.17 3.98 -1.58
CA PHE A 271 -23.21 5.09 -1.58
C PHE A 271 -23.80 6.35 -0.94
N GLU A 272 -22.92 7.33 -0.70
CA GLU A 272 -23.26 8.63 -0.13
C GLU A 272 -23.37 9.70 -1.23
N MET A 273 -24.41 10.53 -1.14
CA MET A 273 -24.65 11.60 -2.10
C MET A 273 -25.33 12.81 -1.45
N GLY A 274 -24.94 14.03 -1.84
CA GLY A 274 -25.52 15.27 -1.32
C GLY A 274 -26.52 15.98 -2.25
N ASP A 275 -26.64 15.57 -3.50
CA ASP A 275 -27.47 16.22 -4.53
C ASP A 275 -28.28 15.19 -5.31
N THR A 276 -29.60 15.36 -5.37
CA THR A 276 -30.51 14.46 -6.07
C THR A 276 -30.42 14.59 -7.59
N THR A 277 -30.06 15.77 -8.10
CA THR A 277 -29.82 15.95 -9.55
C THR A 277 -28.58 15.16 -10.01
N HIS A 278 -27.64 14.93 -9.10
CA HIS A 278 -26.48 14.08 -9.35
C HIS A 278 -26.90 12.60 -9.47
N LEU A 279 -27.88 12.14 -8.68
CA LEU A 279 -28.36 10.76 -8.73
C LEU A 279 -28.90 10.39 -10.11
N ASP A 280 -29.74 11.25 -10.70
CA ASP A 280 -30.31 10.98 -12.02
C ASP A 280 -29.23 10.85 -13.11
N ARG A 281 -28.16 11.65 -13.03
CA ARG A 281 -27.02 11.55 -13.93
C ARG A 281 -26.29 10.23 -13.77
N VAL A 282 -26.06 9.79 -12.52
CA VAL A 282 -25.42 8.50 -12.21
C VAL A 282 -26.26 7.34 -12.73
N LEU A 283 -27.56 7.31 -12.44
CA LEU A 283 -28.47 6.27 -12.93
C LEU A 283 -28.45 6.19 -14.46
N ASN A 284 -28.53 7.33 -15.13
CA ASN A 284 -28.48 7.39 -16.59
C ASN A 284 -27.14 6.96 -17.18
N ALA A 285 -26.01 7.22 -16.50
CA ALA A 285 -24.71 6.76 -16.93
C ALA A 285 -24.58 5.23 -16.81
N VAL A 286 -25.04 4.66 -15.68
CA VAL A 286 -25.03 3.19 -15.49
C VAL A 286 -25.97 2.50 -16.50
N ARG A 287 -27.14 3.07 -16.81
CA ARG A 287 -28.05 2.54 -17.85
C ARG A 287 -27.44 2.50 -19.26
N ARG A 288 -26.42 3.30 -19.54
CA ARG A 288 -25.73 3.31 -20.85
C ARG A 288 -24.67 2.21 -20.99
N ILE A 289 -24.34 1.51 -19.91
CA ILE A 289 -23.40 0.40 -19.96
C ILE A 289 -24.02 -0.74 -20.76
N ASP A 290 -23.27 -1.25 -21.74
CA ASP A 290 -23.71 -2.38 -22.54
C ASP A 290 -24.05 -3.59 -21.66
N ALA A 291 -25.15 -4.26 -21.99
CA ALA A 291 -25.79 -5.35 -21.24
C ALA A 291 -26.61 -4.95 -19.99
N VAL A 292 -26.67 -3.67 -19.60
CA VAL A 292 -27.58 -3.22 -18.51
C VAL A 292 -29.00 -3.10 -19.04
N TYR A 293 -29.94 -3.80 -18.41
CA TYR A 293 -31.37 -3.76 -18.72
C TYR A 293 -32.07 -2.62 -17.99
N ASP A 294 -31.84 -2.52 -16.69
CA ASP A 294 -32.45 -1.48 -15.87
C ASP A 294 -31.55 -1.10 -14.68
N VAL A 295 -31.74 0.13 -14.22
CA VAL A 295 -31.13 0.66 -13.01
C VAL A 295 -32.15 1.55 -12.32
N TYR A 296 -32.40 1.27 -11.05
CA TYR A 296 -33.33 2.05 -10.26
C TYR A 296 -32.91 2.12 -8.80
N ARG A 297 -33.40 3.16 -8.11
CA ARG A 297 -33.24 3.28 -6.66
C ARG A 297 -34.10 2.23 -5.98
N VAL A 298 -33.51 1.46 -5.07
CA VAL A 298 -34.27 0.51 -4.25
C VAL A 298 -34.91 1.31 -3.12
N ASN A 299 -36.20 1.60 -3.26
CA ASN A 299 -37.03 1.96 -2.11
C ASN A 299 -37.33 0.63 -1.42
N ALA A 300 -36.47 0.21 -0.49
CA ALA A 300 -36.74 -0.99 0.27
C ALA A 300 -38.09 -0.83 0.99
N GLY A 301 -38.93 -1.87 0.89
CA GLY A 301 -40.32 -1.91 1.33
C GLY A 301 -40.53 -1.34 2.72
#